data_AF-A0A2V4C0C2-F1
#
_entry.id   AF-A0A2V4C0C2-F1
#
_cell.length_a   1.000
_cell.length_b   1.000
_cell.length_c   1.000
_cell.angle_alpha   90.00
_cell.angle_beta   90.00
_cell.angle_gamma   90.00
#
_symmetry.space_group_name_H-M   'P 1'
#
loop_
_entity.id
_entity.type
_entity.pdbx_description
1 polymer ?
#
loop_
_entity_poly.entity_id
_entity_poly.type
_entity_poly.pdbx_seq_one_letter_code
_entity_poly.pdbx_strand_id
1 'polypeptide(L)'
;MRYQKSNPEITFEEFLNLCKTLKSFKSLRLREYEVKDWSQTKLIFERKSTEKLWEMEMKDVYKAYVELQSFKTSDFKPYLNRTYSPALGLLLNLGLLLKE
;
A
#
# COMPACT_ATOMS: atom_id res chain seq x y z
N MET A 1 -14.33 6.27 -8.32
CA MET A 1 -14.50 5.82 -6.92
C MET A 1 -13.90 6.87 -6.02
N ARG A 2 -14.59 7.21 -4.93
CA ARG A 2 -14.07 8.08 -3.88
C ARG A 2 -13.72 7.21 -2.67
N TYR A 3 -12.75 7.66 -1.90
CA TYR A 3 -12.25 6.95 -0.74
C TYR A 3 -12.07 7.94 0.41
N GLN A 4 -12.42 7.50 1.61
CA GLN A 4 -12.22 8.24 2.85
C GLN A 4 -11.12 7.57 3.69
N LYS A 5 -10.27 8.37 4.32
CA LYS A 5 -9.28 7.89 5.31
C LYS A 5 -10.00 7.46 6.58
N SER A 6 -9.75 6.25 7.06
CA SER A 6 -10.31 5.79 8.34
C SER A 6 -9.53 6.30 9.54
N ASN A 7 -8.22 6.51 9.39
CA ASN A 7 -7.35 7.07 10.42
C ASN A 7 -6.35 8.07 9.80
N PRO A 8 -6.74 9.34 9.62
CA PRO A 8 -5.90 10.33 8.97
C PRO A 8 -4.69 10.78 9.81
N GLU A 9 -4.70 10.54 11.12
CA GLU A 9 -3.66 10.97 12.07
C GLU A 9 -2.67 9.85 12.44
N ILE A 10 -2.81 8.66 11.83
CA ILE A 10 -1.91 7.53 12.06
C ILE A 10 -0.45 7.95 11.87
N THR A 11 0.41 7.59 12.82
CA THR A 11 1.85 7.85 12.71
C THR A 11 2.52 6.87 11.75
N PHE A 12 3.73 7.20 11.28
CA PHE A 12 4.48 6.28 10.42
C PHE A 12 4.78 4.95 11.11
N GLU A 13 5.06 4.97 12.42
CA GLU A 13 5.36 3.76 13.19
C GLU A 13 4.13 2.84 13.30
N GLU A 14 2.97 3.39 13.66
CA GLU A 14 1.71 2.65 13.69
C GLU A 14 1.35 2.09 12.31
N PHE A 15 1.50 2.91 11.27
CA PHE A 15 1.29 2.49 9.88
C PHE A 15 2.19 1.31 9.51
N LEU A 16 3.49 1.38 9.83
CA LEU A 16 4.44 0.32 9.52
C LEU A 16 4.13 -0.96 10.30
N ASN A 17 3.76 -0.84 11.57
CA ASN A 17 3.37 -1.97 12.41
C ASN A 17 2.11 -2.66 11.87
N LEU A 18 1.10 -1.89 11.43
CA LEU A 18 -0.06 -2.44 10.75
C LEU A 18 0.33 -3.20 9.47
N CYS A 19 1.17 -2.60 8.62
CA CYS A 19 1.63 -3.27 7.40
C CYS A 19 2.33 -4.59 7.68
N LYS A 20 3.14 -4.67 8.75
CA LYS A 20 3.87 -5.89 9.12
C LYS A 20 2.97 -7.04 9.59
N THR A 21 1.72 -6.77 9.95
CA THR A 21 0.74 -7.84 10.26
C THR A 21 0.25 -8.58 9.02
N LEU A 22 0.38 -7.99 7.84
CA LEU A 22 -0.11 -8.58 6.60
C LEU A 22 0.83 -9.67 6.10
N LYS A 23 0.25 -10.83 5.78
CA LYS A 23 0.92 -11.92 5.04
C LYS A 23 0.65 -11.84 3.54
N SER A 24 -0.45 -11.23 3.14
CA SER A 24 -0.85 -11.05 1.75
C SER A 24 -1.82 -9.88 1.61
N PHE A 25 -1.96 -9.35 0.40
CA PHE A 25 -2.92 -8.30 0.09
C PHE A 25 -3.29 -8.35 -1.39
N LYS A 26 -4.37 -7.67 -1.78
CA LYS A 26 -4.83 -7.61 -3.18
C LYS A 26 -4.82 -6.19 -3.72
N SER A 27 -4.44 -6.01 -4.98
CA SER A 27 -4.70 -4.75 -5.70
C SER A 27 -6.19 -4.49 -5.86
N LEU A 28 -6.55 -3.26 -6.23
CA LEU A 28 -7.90 -2.89 -6.65
C LEU A 28 -8.48 -3.81 -7.75
N ARG A 29 -7.63 -4.35 -8.63
CA ARG A 29 -8.04 -5.30 -9.69
C ARG A 29 -7.87 -6.76 -9.27
N LEU A 30 -7.91 -7.04 -7.97
CA LEU A 30 -7.86 -8.39 -7.36
C LEU A 30 -6.59 -9.20 -7.65
N ARG A 31 -5.54 -8.60 -8.21
CA ARG A 31 -4.22 -9.26 -8.30
C ARG A 31 -3.69 -9.47 -6.89
N GLU A 32 -3.30 -10.70 -6.60
CA GLU A 32 -2.84 -11.12 -5.28
C GLU A 32 -1.33 -10.94 -5.14
N TYR A 33 -0.93 -10.46 -3.98
CA TYR A 33 0.45 -10.29 -3.58
C TYR A 33 0.70 -10.98 -2.25
N GLU A 34 1.80 -11.69 -2.17
CA GLU A 34 2.27 -12.34 -0.96
C GLU A 34 3.47 -11.58 -0.41
N VAL A 35 3.42 -11.24 0.88
CA VAL A 35 4.54 -10.62 1.58
C VAL A 35 5.61 -11.69 1.76
N LYS A 36 6.82 -11.42 1.27
CA LYS A 36 7.95 -12.35 1.38
C LYS A 36 8.91 -11.94 2.47
N ASP A 37 9.22 -10.65 2.56
CA ASP A 37 10.20 -10.15 3.52
C ASP A 37 10.03 -8.64 3.78
N TRP A 38 10.70 -8.17 4.82
CA TRP A 38 10.77 -6.78 5.26
C TRP A 38 12.23 -6.36 5.42
N SER A 39 12.68 -5.42 4.60
CA SER A 39 14.01 -4.82 4.75
C SER A 39 13.88 -3.42 5.33
N GLN A 40 13.95 -3.32 6.67
CA GLN A 40 13.73 -2.08 7.43
C GLN A 40 12.37 -1.41 7.11
N THR A 41 12.35 -0.50 6.15
CA THR A 41 11.18 0.27 5.69
C THR A 41 10.70 -0.16 4.30
N LYS A 42 11.36 -1.13 3.67
CA LYS A 42 10.92 -1.70 2.40
C LYS A 42 10.11 -2.97 2.62
N LEU A 43 8.97 -3.04 1.95
CA LEU A 43 8.18 -4.25 1.81
C LEU A 43 8.61 -4.99 0.53
N ILE A 44 9.01 -6.25 0.67
CA ILE A 44 9.30 -7.15 -0.45
C ILE A 44 8.12 -8.11 -0.60
N PHE A 45 7.56 -8.18 -1.80
CA PHE A 45 6.36 -8.96 -2.08
C PHE A 45 6.37 -9.55 -3.47
N GLU A 46 5.70 -10.69 -3.61
CA GLU A 46 5.59 -11.42 -4.87
C GLU A 46 4.18 -11.32 -5.41
N ARG A 47 4.05 -11.09 -6.71
CA ARG A 47 2.75 -11.23 -7.39
C ARG A 47 2.50 -12.70 -7.73
N LYS A 48 1.53 -13.34 -7.06
CA LYS A 48 1.26 -14.79 -7.22
C LYS A 48 1.07 -15.24 -8.67
N SER A 49 0.36 -14.46 -9.48
CA SER A 49 0.06 -14.84 -10.87
C SER A 49 1.26 -14.83 -11.82
N THR A 50 2.37 -14.20 -11.46
CA THR A 50 3.54 -14.07 -12.34
C THR A 50 4.85 -14.44 -11.65
N GLU A 51 4.80 -14.77 -10.36
CA GLU A 51 5.98 -15.07 -9.51
C GLU A 51 7.05 -13.97 -9.56
N LYS A 52 6.64 -12.74 -9.88
CA LYS A 52 7.55 -11.60 -9.96
C LYS A 52 7.65 -10.96 -8.60
N LEU A 53 8.88 -10.76 -8.14
CA LEU A 53 9.21 -10.00 -6.95
C LEU A 53 9.16 -8.49 -7.23
N TRP A 54 8.66 -7.76 -6.24
CA TRP A 54 8.55 -6.32 -6.23
C TRP A 54 8.96 -5.82 -4.85
N GLU A 55 9.43 -4.58 -4.82
CA GLU A 55 9.71 -3.87 -3.58
C GLU A 55 9.04 -2.50 -3.57
N MET A 56 8.75 -2.01 -2.37
CA MET A 56 8.05 -0.75 -2.14
C MET A 56 8.56 -0.11 -0.85
N GLU A 57 8.96 1.15 -0.93
CA GLU A 57 9.36 1.95 0.23
C GLU A 57 8.13 2.42 1.00
N MET A 58 7.99 1.99 2.25
CA MET A 58 6.79 2.26 3.04
C MET A 58 6.71 3.71 3.51
N LYS A 59 7.84 4.40 3.65
CA LYS A 59 7.83 5.86 3.91
C LYS A 59 7.12 6.62 2.80
N ASP A 60 7.33 6.22 1.55
CA ASP A 60 6.71 6.88 0.40
C ASP A 60 5.21 6.56 0.30
N VAL A 61 4.82 5.32 0.61
CA VAL A 61 3.40 4.94 0.69
C VAL A 61 2.68 5.74 1.79
N TYR A 62 3.31 5.85 2.96
CA TYR A 62 2.79 6.63 4.08
C TYR A 62 2.66 8.11 3.71
N LYS A 63 3.70 8.69 3.10
CA LYS A 63 3.67 10.08 2.65
C LYS A 63 2.52 10.32 1.65
N ALA A 64 2.34 9.41 0.68
CA ALA A 64 1.20 9.45 -0.23
C ALA A 64 -0.14 9.37 0.52
N TYR A 65 -0.26 8.49 1.51
CA TYR A 65 -1.46 8.39 2.34
C TYR A 65 -1.77 9.68 3.09
N VAL A 66 -0.76 10.35 3.67
CA VAL A 66 -0.95 11.60 4.41
C VAL A 66 -1.33 12.75 3.48
N GLU A 67 -0.59 12.95 2.38
CA GLU A 67 -0.73 14.13 1.53
C GLU A 67 -1.91 14.06 0.55
N LEU A 68 -2.24 12.86 0.04
CA LEU A 68 -3.31 12.72 -0.94
C LEU A 68 -4.69 12.96 -0.30
N GLN A 69 -5.49 13.77 -1.00
CA GLN A 69 -6.92 14.00 -0.71
C GLN A 69 -7.81 13.09 -1.54
N SER A 70 -7.31 12.62 -2.69
CA SER A 70 -7.99 11.66 -3.56
C SER A 70 -7.09 10.47 -3.85
N PHE A 71 -7.69 9.28 -3.94
CA PHE A 71 -6.95 8.03 -4.09
C PHE A 71 -7.28 7.37 -5.43
N LYS A 72 -6.54 7.74 -6.49
CA LYS A 72 -6.44 6.96 -7.73
C LYS A 72 -5.04 6.40 -7.86
N THR A 73 -4.90 5.30 -8.60
CA THR A 73 -3.58 4.71 -8.88
C THR A 73 -2.61 5.71 -9.51
N SER A 74 -3.09 6.64 -10.34
CA SER A 74 -2.26 7.71 -10.93
C SER A 74 -1.63 8.64 -9.90
N ASP A 75 -2.28 8.85 -8.76
CA ASP A 75 -1.94 9.88 -7.80
C ASP A 75 -0.72 9.47 -6.95
N PHE A 76 -0.37 8.18 -6.98
CA PHE A 76 0.83 7.65 -6.35
C PHE A 76 2.10 7.85 -7.19
N LYS A 77 2.00 8.31 -8.45
CA LYS A 77 3.15 8.52 -9.34
C LYS A 77 4.25 9.42 -8.75
N PRO A 78 3.95 10.53 -8.06
CA PRO A 78 4.97 11.39 -7.47
C PRO A 78 5.71 10.75 -6.29
N TYR A 79 5.15 9.71 -5.70
CA TYR A 79 5.64 9.09 -4.46
C TYR A 79 6.38 7.77 -4.73
N LEU A 80 5.91 6.98 -5.70
CA LEU A 80 6.38 5.62 -5.89
C LEU A 80 6.95 5.39 -7.30
N ASN A 81 7.76 4.34 -7.45
CA ASN A 81 8.19 3.86 -8.75
C ASN A 81 7.47 2.54 -9.06
N ARG A 82 6.50 2.59 -9.97
CA ARG A 82 5.79 1.42 -10.55
C ARG A 82 4.85 0.64 -9.61
N THR A 83 4.95 0.78 -8.29
CA THR A 83 4.13 0.06 -7.28
C THR A 83 2.82 0.77 -6.90
N TYR A 84 2.27 1.57 -7.80
CA TYR A 84 1.06 2.37 -7.58
C TYR A 84 -0.18 1.54 -7.21
N SER A 85 -0.45 0.51 -8.02
CA SER A 85 -1.64 -0.33 -7.83
C SER A 85 -1.50 -1.24 -6.61
N PRO A 86 -0.32 -1.83 -6.33
CA PRO A 86 -0.04 -2.48 -5.05
C PRO A 86 -0.25 -1.56 -3.86
N ALA A 87 0.28 -0.33 -3.88
CA ALA A 87 0.17 0.61 -2.76
C ALA A 87 -1.29 0.97 -2.43
N LEU A 88 -2.09 1.30 -3.46
CA LEU A 88 -3.53 1.53 -3.25
C LEU A 88 -4.22 0.28 -2.69
N GLY A 89 -3.89 -0.90 -3.22
CA GLY A 89 -4.42 -2.17 -2.71
C GLY A 89 -4.06 -2.41 -1.25
N LEU A 90 -2.81 -2.16 -0.88
CA LEU A 90 -2.32 -2.30 0.49
C LEU A 90 -3.14 -1.44 1.46
N LEU A 91 -3.31 -0.15 1.16
CA LEU A 91 -4.09 0.77 1.98
C LEU A 91 -5.55 0.33 2.15
N LEU A 92 -6.15 -0.26 1.12
CA LEU A 92 -7.50 -0.82 1.19
C LEU A 92 -7.56 -2.08 2.06
N ASN A 93 -6.59 -2.98 1.94
CA ASN A 93 -6.55 -4.22 2.74
C ASN A 93 -6.23 -3.94 4.21
N LEU A 94 -5.51 -2.87 4.50
CA LEU A 94 -5.28 -2.37 5.86
C LEU A 94 -6.49 -1.65 6.46
N GLY A 95 -7.55 -1.43 5.68
CA GLY A 95 -8.71 -0.65 6.12
C GLY A 95 -8.42 0.82 6.35
N LEU A 96 -7.28 1.35 5.86
CA LEU A 96 -6.91 2.76 5.97
C LEU A 96 -7.68 3.63 4.97
N LEU A 97 -8.19 3.01 3.90
CA LEU A 97 -9.09 3.63 2.94
C LEU A 97 -10.41 2.87 2.92
N LEU A 98 -11.50 3.58 3.16
CA LEU A 98 -12.85 3.07 3.07
C LEU A 98 -13.50 3.60 1.80
N LYS A 99 -14.20 2.72 1.08
CA LYS A 99 -14.92 3.10 -0.12
C LYS A 99 -16.19 3.85 0.27
N GLU A 100 -16.38 5.04 -0.27
CA GLU A 100 -17.67 5.76 -0.23
C GLU A 100 -18.69 5.13 -1.18
#